data_AF-A0A6L7Z210-F1
#
_entry.id   AF-A0A6L7Z210-F1
#
_cell.length_a   1.000
_cell.length_b   1.000
_cell.length_c   1.000
_cell.angle_alpha   90.00
_cell.angle_beta   90.00
_cell.angle_gamma   90.00
#
_symmetry.space_group_name_H-M   'P 1'
#
loop_
_entity.id
_entity.type
_entity.pdbx_description
1 polymer ?
#
loop_
_entity_poly.entity_id
_entity_poly.type
_entity_poly.pdbx_seq_one_letter_code
_entity_poly.pdbx_strand_id
1 'polypeptide(L)'
;MPTTFQFPLWFNMAAGWEGYFATEGDAYSIDEYDANGRLRRIIRLAREPRPVTEEVKAAHEAWLRERMLAPGAPIEGDSPEQVLQRRLDEPYPATLPSFFQLHADPDGNLWAVQRRYGAGGDGRASAMLDYFIFGPDGRHLGVIALPDNLQVYQIGTDYILGVVRDELEVQFVHLYGIEKGGRS
;
A
#
# COMPACT_ATOMS: atom_id res chain seq x y z
N MET A 1 -25.88 16.90 13.16
CA MET A 1 -24.97 15.84 13.64
C MET A 1 -23.91 15.67 12.57
N PRO A 2 -22.61 15.92 12.83
CA PRO A 2 -21.59 15.59 11.86
C PRO A 2 -21.41 14.06 11.93
N THR A 3 -21.75 13.38 10.83
CA THR A 3 -21.38 11.97 10.66
C THR A 3 -19.87 11.94 10.48
N THR A 4 -19.12 11.63 11.54
CA THR A 4 -17.71 11.31 11.42
C THR A 4 -17.60 10.05 10.58
N PHE A 5 -17.23 10.21 9.30
CA PHE A 5 -16.87 9.09 8.45
C PHE A 5 -15.56 8.50 8.99
N GLN A 6 -15.69 7.43 9.78
CA GLN A 6 -14.55 6.66 10.24
C GLN A 6 -14.16 5.71 9.12
N PHE A 7 -13.14 6.10 8.34
CA PHE A 7 -12.58 5.21 7.34
C PHE A 7 -11.87 4.03 8.04
N PRO A 8 -11.98 2.80 7.50
CA PRO A 8 -11.24 1.67 8.03
C PRO A 8 -9.73 1.96 7.97
N LEU A 9 -8.97 1.35 8.88
CA LEU A 9 -7.52 1.58 9.07
C LEU A 9 -6.69 1.42 7.79
N TRP A 10 -7.22 0.68 6.81
CA TRP A 10 -6.54 0.33 5.58
C TRP A 10 -7.15 0.95 4.33
N PHE A 11 -8.11 1.88 4.50
CA PHE A 11 -8.77 2.52 3.37
C PHE A 11 -7.75 3.16 2.43
N ASN A 12 -7.83 2.80 1.15
CA ASN A 12 -7.01 3.38 0.10
C ASN A 12 -7.85 3.67 -1.13
N MET A 13 -7.43 4.67 -1.89
CA MET A 13 -8.10 5.11 -3.09
C MET A 13 -7.10 5.54 -4.16
N ALA A 14 -7.45 5.32 -5.42
CA ALA A 14 -6.74 5.87 -6.57
C ALA A 14 -7.74 6.50 -7.54
N ALA A 15 -7.40 7.67 -8.08
CA ALA A 15 -8.14 8.25 -9.19
C ALA A 15 -7.81 7.49 -10.47
N GLY A 16 -8.84 7.11 -11.22
CA GLY A 16 -8.72 6.60 -12.59
C GLY A 16 -9.19 7.65 -13.60
N TRP A 17 -9.14 7.32 -14.88
CA TRP A 17 -9.61 8.20 -15.95
C TRP A 17 -11.14 8.43 -15.91
N GLU A 18 -11.93 7.40 -15.64
CA GLU A 18 -13.40 7.46 -15.70
C GLU A 18 -14.09 7.57 -14.33
N GLY A 19 -13.31 7.68 -13.25
CA GLY A 19 -13.79 7.64 -11.88
C GLY A 19 -12.68 7.33 -10.89
N TYR A 20 -12.93 6.44 -9.93
CA TYR A 20 -11.94 6.09 -8.91
C TYR A 20 -12.08 4.65 -8.42
N PHE A 21 -11.00 4.12 -7.86
CA PHE A 21 -10.95 2.82 -7.23
C PHE A 21 -10.76 2.99 -5.73
N ALA A 22 -11.45 2.19 -4.93
CA ALA A 22 -11.31 2.21 -3.48
C ALA A 22 -11.24 0.79 -2.91
N THR A 23 -10.49 0.62 -1.83
CA THR A 23 -10.46 -0.62 -1.07
C THR A 23 -10.54 -0.30 0.42
N GLU A 24 -11.31 -1.07 1.16
CA GLU A 24 -11.32 -1.02 2.62
C GLU A 24 -10.11 -1.75 3.22
N GLY A 25 -9.42 -2.56 2.40
CA GLY A 25 -8.19 -3.27 2.72
C GLY A 25 -8.38 -4.53 3.58
N ASP A 26 -9.53 -4.74 4.20
CA ASP A 26 -9.83 -5.91 5.03
C ASP A 26 -10.08 -7.20 4.23
N ALA A 27 -10.41 -7.07 2.94
CA ALA A 27 -10.58 -8.16 1.99
C ALA A 27 -9.82 -7.91 0.67
N TYR A 28 -9.62 -8.98 -0.12
CA TYR A 28 -9.07 -8.89 -1.48
C TYR A 28 -10.11 -8.39 -2.48
N SER A 29 -10.67 -7.22 -2.20
CA SER A 29 -11.65 -6.55 -3.04
C SER A 29 -11.30 -5.09 -3.26
N ILE A 30 -11.56 -4.62 -4.47
CA ILE A 30 -11.41 -3.24 -4.88
C ILE A 30 -12.68 -2.84 -5.63
N ASP A 31 -13.31 -1.79 -5.15
CA ASP A 31 -14.51 -1.22 -5.73
C ASP A 31 -14.13 -0.16 -6.76
N GLU A 32 -14.74 -0.23 -7.93
CA GLU A 32 -14.59 0.75 -9.00
C GLU A 32 -15.85 1.59 -9.09
N TYR A 33 -15.69 2.90 -8.97
CA TYR A 33 -16.76 3.89 -9.02
C TYR A 33 -16.61 4.78 -10.25
N ASP A 34 -17.73 5.26 -10.78
CA ASP A 34 -17.73 6.29 -11.81
C ASP A 34 -17.48 7.70 -11.24
N ALA A 35 -17.28 8.68 -12.12
CA ALA A 35 -17.09 10.08 -11.72
C ALA A 35 -18.24 10.69 -10.89
N ASN A 36 -19.42 10.06 -10.87
CA ASN A 36 -20.57 10.48 -10.05
C ASN A 36 -20.68 9.68 -8.73
N GLY A 37 -19.71 8.80 -8.44
CA GLY A 37 -19.69 7.95 -7.25
C GLY A 37 -20.59 6.72 -7.35
N ARG A 38 -21.06 6.35 -8.55
CA ARG A 38 -21.84 5.11 -8.72
C ARG A 38 -20.92 3.92 -8.87
N LEU A 39 -21.13 2.89 -8.05
CA LEU A 39 -20.40 1.63 -8.16
C LEU A 39 -20.62 1.00 -9.54
N ARG A 40 -19.52 0.77 -10.27
CA ARG A 40 -19.49 0.12 -11.59
C ARG A 40 -19.14 -1.36 -11.49
N ARG A 41 -18.16 -1.69 -10.65
CA ARG A 41 -17.58 -3.03 -10.57
C ARG A 41 -16.97 -3.28 -9.21
N ILE A 42 -16.89 -4.56 -8.82
CA ILE A 42 -16.08 -5.02 -7.70
C ILE A 42 -15.07 -6.02 -8.25
N ILE A 43 -13.78 -5.67 -8.18
CA ILE A 43 -12.64 -6.51 -8.56
C ILE A 43 -12.28 -7.37 -7.35
N ARG A 44 -12.26 -8.69 -7.50
CA ARG A 44 -11.99 -9.63 -6.39
C ARG A 44 -10.88 -10.62 -6.74
N LEU A 45 -10.03 -10.92 -5.78
CA LEU A 45 -9.19 -12.12 -5.80
C LEU A 45 -9.75 -13.13 -4.80
N ALA A 46 -9.90 -14.39 -5.22
CA ALA A 46 -10.31 -15.49 -4.35
C ALA A 46 -9.15 -15.88 -3.42
N ARG A 47 -8.91 -15.07 -2.40
CA ARG A 47 -7.88 -15.27 -1.38
C ARG A 47 -8.44 -14.88 -0.01
N GLU A 48 -8.08 -15.64 1.01
CA GLU A 48 -8.44 -15.34 2.38
C GLU A 48 -7.55 -14.22 2.94
N PRO A 49 -8.12 -13.24 3.66
CA PRO A 49 -7.35 -12.25 4.41
C PRO A 49 -6.38 -12.92 5.39
N ARG A 50 -5.18 -12.34 5.53
CA ARG A 50 -4.18 -12.88 6.45
C ARG A 50 -4.45 -12.36 7.86
N PRO A 51 -4.51 -13.21 8.89
CA PRO A 51 -4.70 -12.74 10.26
C PRO A 51 -3.49 -11.95 10.76
N VAL A 52 -3.72 -10.99 11.66
CA VAL A 52 -2.65 -10.38 12.45
C VAL A 52 -2.27 -11.35 13.57
N THR A 53 -1.11 -11.99 13.45
CA THR A 53 -0.58 -12.91 14.46
C THR A 53 0.20 -12.16 15.54
N GLU A 54 0.49 -12.81 16.67
CA GLU A 54 1.31 -12.21 17.74
C GLU A 54 2.72 -11.86 17.25
N GLU A 55 3.28 -12.65 16.33
CA GLU A 55 4.60 -12.37 15.73
C GLU A 55 4.57 -11.07 14.91
N VAL A 56 3.48 -10.84 14.15
CA VAL A 56 3.28 -9.59 13.40
C VAL A 56 3.16 -8.40 14.36
N LYS A 57 2.41 -8.56 15.47
CA LYS A 57 2.29 -7.51 16.50
C LYS A 57 3.66 -7.18 17.09
N ALA A 58 4.39 -8.19 17.58
CA ALA A 58 5.71 -8.02 18.18
C ALA A 58 6.69 -7.32 17.23
N ALA A 59 6.71 -7.70 15.95
CA ALA A 59 7.54 -7.05 14.93
C ALA A 59 7.13 -5.58 14.69
N HIS A 60 5.83 -5.29 14.65
CA HIS A 60 5.32 -3.93 14.50
C HIS A 60 5.69 -3.05 15.71
N GLU A 61 5.55 -3.56 16.93
CA GLU A 61 5.95 -2.80 18.13
C GLU A 61 7.46 -2.52 18.16
N ALA A 62 8.28 -3.52 17.81
CA ALA A 62 9.72 -3.35 17.73
C ALA A 62 10.10 -2.26 16.72
N TRP A 63 9.47 -2.26 15.55
CA TRP A 63 9.66 -1.24 14.53
C TRP A 63 9.22 0.16 15.00
N LEU A 64 8.07 0.27 15.67
CA LEU A 64 7.61 1.54 16.25
C LEU A 64 8.61 2.08 17.28
N ARG A 65 9.10 1.22 18.19
CA ARG A 65 10.09 1.60 19.20
C ARG A 65 11.37 2.10 18.55
N GLU A 66 11.92 1.35 17.60
CA GLU A 66 13.14 1.73 16.87
C GLU A 66 12.97 3.09 16.19
N ARG A 67 11.87 3.28 15.46
CA ARG A 67 11.65 4.49 14.66
C ARG A 67 11.32 5.73 15.49
N MET A 68 10.56 5.57 16.58
CA MET A 68 10.07 6.71 17.36
C MET A 68 11.04 7.17 18.45
N LEU A 69 11.84 6.24 18.98
CA LEU A 69 12.87 6.55 19.98
C LEU A 69 14.24 6.84 19.35
N ALA A 70 14.33 6.80 18.01
CA ALA A 70 15.54 7.19 17.30
C ALA A 70 15.90 8.66 17.58
N PRO A 71 17.20 8.99 17.77
CA PRO A 71 17.65 10.37 17.89
C PRO A 71 17.21 11.23 16.69
N GLY A 72 16.61 12.39 16.95
CA GLY A 72 16.16 13.31 15.89
C GLY A 72 14.81 12.93 15.25
N ALA A 73 14.07 11.98 15.81
CA ALA A 73 12.71 11.69 15.37
C ALA A 73 11.84 12.97 15.40
N PRO A 74 11.15 13.32 14.30
CA PRO A 74 10.34 14.53 14.22
C PRO A 74 9.04 14.30 14.99
N ILE A 75 9.08 14.53 16.31
CA ILE A 75 7.92 14.46 17.18
C ILE A 75 7.72 15.85 17.79
N GLU A 76 6.76 16.60 17.24
CA GLU A 76 6.36 17.89 17.77
C GLU A 76 5.35 17.70 18.91
N GLY A 77 5.59 18.35 20.06
CA GLY A 77 4.68 18.33 21.20
C GLY A 77 5.08 17.31 22.27
N ASP A 78 4.28 16.25 22.42
CA ASP A 78 4.43 15.23 23.46
C ASP A 78 5.77 14.49 23.41
N SER A 79 6.17 13.85 24.52
CA SER A 79 7.41 13.08 24.53
C SER A 79 7.32 11.87 23.58
N PRO A 80 8.43 11.46 22.93
CA PRO A 80 8.46 10.27 22.06
C PRO A 80 7.84 9.03 22.68
N GLU A 81 8.05 8.82 23.97
CA GLU A 81 7.53 7.70 24.75
C GLU A 81 6.00 7.78 24.90
N GLN A 82 5.44 8.97 25.11
CA GLN A 82 3.99 9.16 25.20
C GLN A 82 3.30 8.88 23.88
N VAL A 83 3.88 9.35 22.76
CA VAL A 83 3.33 9.08 21.43
C VAL A 83 3.46 7.59 21.10
N LEU A 84 4.59 6.97 21.42
CA LEU A 84 4.79 5.54 21.26
C LEU A 84 3.76 4.75 22.06
N GLN A 85 3.55 5.07 23.33
CA GLN A 85 2.57 4.35 24.16
C GLN A 85 1.16 4.45 23.58
N ARG A 86 0.74 5.64 23.14
CA ARG A 86 -0.57 5.81 22.48
C ARG A 86 -0.71 4.94 21.23
N ARG A 87 0.35 4.83 20.41
CA ARG A 87 0.36 3.96 19.23
C ARG A 87 0.30 2.48 19.57
N LEU A 88 0.93 2.07 20.68
CA LEU A 88 0.90 0.69 21.16
C LEU A 88 -0.45 0.31 21.80
N ASP A 89 -1.16 1.30 22.37
CA ASP A 89 -2.48 1.11 22.95
C ASP A 89 -3.60 1.03 21.88
N GLU A 90 -3.31 1.40 20.63
CA GLU A 90 -4.27 1.26 19.53
C GLU A 90 -4.57 -0.23 19.26
N PRO A 91 -5.85 -0.63 19.16
CA PRO A 91 -6.20 -2.02 18.92
C PRO A 91 -5.72 -2.46 17.53
N TYR A 92 -5.05 -3.61 17.48
CA TYR A 92 -4.70 -4.24 16.20
C TYR A 92 -5.96 -4.71 15.47
N PRO A 93 -6.03 -4.52 14.14
CA PRO A 93 -7.09 -5.13 13.35
C PRO A 93 -6.96 -6.66 13.34
N ALA A 94 -8.06 -7.36 13.07
CA ALA A 94 -8.06 -8.81 13.02
C ALA A 94 -7.20 -9.37 11.86
N THR A 95 -7.11 -8.63 10.76
CA THR A 95 -6.42 -9.03 9.53
C THR A 95 -5.47 -7.95 9.04
N LEU A 96 -4.41 -8.40 8.37
CA LEU A 96 -3.50 -7.57 7.61
C LEU A 96 -4.21 -7.01 6.37
N PRO A 97 -3.83 -5.79 5.92
CA PRO A 97 -4.39 -5.22 4.71
C PRO A 97 -4.08 -6.11 3.51
N SER A 98 -5.10 -6.42 2.73
CA SER A 98 -4.99 -7.14 1.46
C SER A 98 -4.26 -6.29 0.43
N PHE A 99 -4.58 -4.99 0.38
CA PHE A 99 -3.87 -3.97 -0.39
C PHE A 99 -3.71 -2.72 0.48
N PHE A 100 -2.56 -2.04 0.39
CA PHE A 100 -2.28 -0.84 1.20
C PHE A 100 -2.02 0.41 0.35
N GLN A 101 -2.01 0.27 -0.98
CA GLN A 101 -1.93 1.39 -1.91
C GLN A 101 -2.53 0.95 -3.25
N LEU A 102 -3.14 1.89 -3.96
CA LEU A 102 -3.66 1.70 -5.31
C LEU A 102 -3.02 2.74 -6.23
N HIS A 103 -2.76 2.36 -7.48
CA HIS A 103 -2.37 3.27 -8.57
C HIS A 103 -3.16 2.92 -9.82
N ALA A 104 -3.61 3.92 -10.57
CA ALA A 104 -4.17 3.69 -11.91
C ALA A 104 -3.20 4.24 -12.95
N ASP A 105 -3.04 3.52 -14.06
CA ASP A 105 -2.25 3.98 -15.20
C ASP A 105 -3.14 4.56 -16.33
N PRO A 106 -2.55 5.27 -17.30
CA PRO A 106 -3.31 5.88 -18.41
C PRO A 106 -4.03 4.88 -19.33
N ASP A 107 -3.63 3.61 -19.35
CA ASP A 107 -4.28 2.58 -20.17
C ASP A 107 -5.50 1.96 -19.45
N GLY A 108 -5.77 2.42 -18.22
CA GLY A 108 -6.88 1.95 -17.39
C GLY A 108 -6.54 0.69 -16.60
N ASN A 109 -5.27 0.28 -16.50
CA ASN A 109 -4.91 -0.81 -15.59
C ASN A 109 -4.85 -0.26 -14.16
N LEU A 110 -5.25 -1.11 -13.23
CA LEU A 110 -5.15 -0.87 -11.80
C LEU A 110 -3.99 -1.67 -11.23
N TRP A 111 -3.18 -1.01 -10.43
CA TRP A 111 -2.01 -1.55 -9.75
C TRP A 111 -2.27 -1.50 -8.25
N ALA A 112 -2.55 -2.65 -7.66
CA ALA A 112 -2.82 -2.77 -6.24
C ALA A 112 -1.58 -3.30 -5.51
N VAL A 113 -1.09 -2.53 -4.54
CA VAL A 113 0.16 -2.83 -3.84
C VAL A 113 -0.14 -3.61 -2.57
N GLN A 114 0.50 -4.77 -2.44
CA GLN A 114 0.46 -5.59 -1.25
C GLN A 114 1.85 -5.62 -0.60
N ARG A 115 1.88 -5.46 0.72
CA ARG A 115 3.10 -5.62 1.51
C ARG A 115 3.32 -7.10 1.82
N ARG A 116 4.49 -7.63 1.47
CA ARG A 116 4.95 -8.90 2.04
C ARG A 116 5.36 -8.64 3.48
N TYR A 117 4.70 -9.33 4.39
CA TYR A 117 5.10 -9.42 5.79
C TYR A 117 5.81 -10.78 5.89
N GLY A 118 7.14 -10.78 5.84
CA GLY A 118 7.94 -12.01 5.83
C GLY A 118 8.14 -12.61 7.22
N ALA A 119 8.30 -13.93 7.28
CA ALA A 119 8.65 -14.71 8.48
C ALA A 119 10.12 -14.57 8.92
N GLY A 120 10.78 -13.45 8.57
CA GLY A 120 12.24 -13.25 8.64
C GLY A 120 12.74 -12.32 9.74
N GLY A 121 11.88 -11.85 10.64
CA GLY A 121 12.29 -11.50 12.01
C GLY A 121 13.25 -10.33 12.23
N ASP A 122 13.39 -9.35 11.34
CA ASP A 122 14.20 -8.15 11.65
C ASP A 122 13.37 -6.89 11.94
N GLY A 123 12.04 -6.94 11.80
CA GLY A 123 11.17 -5.78 12.01
C GLY A 123 11.46 -4.62 11.04
N ARG A 124 12.44 -4.76 10.13
CA ARG A 124 12.74 -3.77 9.13
C ARG A 124 11.70 -3.92 8.06
N ALA A 125 10.96 -2.84 7.88
CA ALA A 125 10.09 -2.61 6.75
C ALA A 125 10.88 -2.54 5.42
N SER A 126 11.82 -3.45 5.15
CA SER A 126 12.21 -3.82 3.78
C SER A 126 11.07 -4.65 3.20
N ALA A 127 9.91 -4.02 3.13
CA ALA A 127 8.71 -4.62 2.62
C ALA A 127 8.90 -4.81 1.13
N MET A 128 9.26 -6.02 0.72
CA MET A 128 9.08 -6.42 -0.66
C MET A 128 7.62 -6.15 -1.02
N LEU A 129 7.43 -5.28 -2.00
CA LEU A 129 6.11 -4.86 -2.45
C LEU A 129 5.72 -5.69 -3.67
N ASP A 130 4.57 -6.35 -3.57
CA ASP A 130 3.94 -7.02 -4.70
C ASP A 130 2.94 -6.07 -5.34
N TYR A 131 3.11 -5.83 -6.64
CA TYR A 131 2.21 -5.04 -7.45
C TYR A 131 1.32 -5.97 -8.24
N PHE A 132 0.07 -6.11 -7.79
CA PHE A 132 -0.97 -6.86 -8.50
C PHE A 132 -1.57 -5.98 -9.59
N ILE A 133 -1.48 -6.43 -10.83
CA ILE A 133 -1.93 -5.67 -12.00
C ILE A 133 -3.27 -6.24 -12.45
N PHE A 134 -4.26 -5.38 -12.58
CA PHE A 134 -5.58 -5.69 -13.10
C PHE A 134 -5.82 -4.90 -14.37
N GLY A 135 -6.31 -5.55 -15.41
CA GLY A 135 -6.68 -4.90 -16.66
C GLY A 135 -7.91 -4.00 -16.50
N PRO A 136 -8.26 -3.22 -17.53
CA PRO A 136 -9.43 -2.31 -17.50
C PRO A 136 -10.78 -3.03 -17.34
N ASP A 137 -10.81 -4.33 -17.61
CA ASP A 137 -11.96 -5.22 -17.40
C ASP A 137 -12.00 -5.82 -15.98
N GLY A 138 -11.03 -5.49 -15.12
CA GLY A 138 -10.88 -6.01 -13.77
C GLY A 138 -10.19 -7.37 -13.69
N ARG A 139 -9.71 -7.93 -14.81
CA ARG A 139 -9.02 -9.23 -14.80
C ARG A 139 -7.61 -9.08 -14.25
N HIS A 140 -7.22 -9.95 -13.33
CA HIS A 140 -5.84 -10.03 -12.84
C HIS A 140 -4.90 -10.48 -13.98
N LEU A 141 -3.96 -9.61 -14.35
CA LEU A 141 -2.98 -9.83 -15.41
C LEU A 141 -1.70 -10.47 -14.88
N GLY A 142 -1.34 -10.20 -13.62
CA GLY A 142 -0.16 -10.76 -12.99
C GLY A 142 0.32 -9.96 -11.79
N VAL A 143 1.45 -10.40 -11.24
CA VAL A 143 2.11 -9.77 -10.10
C VAL A 143 3.56 -9.51 -10.46
N ILE A 144 4.04 -8.30 -10.18
CA ILE A 144 5.47 -7.97 -10.29
C ILE A 144 6.02 -7.47 -8.97
N ALA A 145 7.33 -7.61 -8.79
CA ALA A 145 8.08 -6.96 -7.73
C ALA A 145 8.89 -5.81 -8.33
N LEU A 146 8.92 -4.67 -7.65
CA LEU A 146 9.79 -3.55 -8.00
C LEU A 146 11.00 -3.52 -7.06
N PRO A 147 12.09 -2.80 -7.40
CA PRO A 147 13.21 -2.63 -6.50
C PRO A 147 12.77 -2.09 -5.14
N ASP A 148 13.27 -2.67 -4.04
CA ASP A 148 12.82 -2.37 -2.68
C ASP A 148 13.07 -0.91 -2.25
N ASN A 149 14.03 -0.23 -2.89
CA ASN A 149 14.36 1.17 -2.66
C ASN A 149 13.69 2.15 -3.64
N LEU A 150 12.80 1.67 -4.53
CA LEU A 150 12.06 2.51 -5.46
C LEU A 150 10.77 3.01 -4.81
N GLN A 151 10.70 4.31 -4.58
CA GLN A 151 9.45 5.00 -4.26
C GLN A 151 8.75 5.39 -5.57
N VAL A 152 7.66 4.69 -5.90
CA VAL A 152 6.87 4.96 -7.11
C VAL A 152 6.09 6.27 -6.98
N TYR A 153 6.21 7.14 -7.98
CA TYR A 153 5.45 8.38 -8.09
C TYR A 153 4.46 8.36 -9.25
N GLN A 154 4.79 7.67 -10.35
CA GLN A 154 3.91 7.57 -11.51
C GLN A 154 4.10 6.23 -12.22
N ILE A 155 2.98 5.68 -12.69
CA ILE A 155 2.95 4.52 -13.60
C ILE A 155 2.33 4.99 -14.90
N GLY A 156 3.11 4.95 -15.97
CA GLY A 156 2.70 5.32 -17.32
C GLY A 156 2.22 4.14 -18.15
N THR A 157 2.06 4.37 -19.45
CA THR A 157 1.74 3.32 -20.43
C THR A 157 2.88 2.31 -20.56
N ASP A 158 4.11 2.79 -20.59
CA ASP A 158 5.32 1.99 -20.87
C ASP A 158 6.48 2.32 -19.91
N TYR A 159 6.21 3.03 -18.82
CA TYR A 159 7.22 3.30 -17.79
C TYR A 159 6.69 3.31 -16.36
N ILE A 160 7.61 3.20 -15.41
CA ILE A 160 7.43 3.52 -13.99
C ILE A 160 8.46 4.59 -13.64
N LEU A 161 7.98 5.71 -13.10
CA LEU A 161 8.80 6.80 -12.60
C LEU A 161 8.79 6.78 -11.08
N GLY A 162 9.99 6.81 -10.49
CA GLY A 162 10.12 6.87 -9.05
C GLY A 162 11.42 7.50 -8.61
N VAL A 163 11.56 7.60 -7.28
CA VAL A 163 12.79 8.05 -6.64
C VAL A 163 13.46 6.86 -5.97
N VAL A 164 14.75 6.71 -6.21
CA VAL A 164 15.62 5.78 -5.51
C VAL A 164 16.55 6.58 -4.61
N ARG A 165 16.82 6.06 -3.41
CA ARG A 165 17.88 6.57 -2.53
C ARG A 165 19.05 5.62 -2.55
N ASP A 166 20.26 6.16 -2.66
CA ASP A 166 21.50 5.40 -2.53
C ASP A 166 21.92 5.26 -1.06
N GLU A 167 23.09 4.65 -0.83
CA GLU A 167 23.67 4.43 0.49
C GLU A 167 24.01 5.74 1.24
N LEU A 168 24.09 6.86 0.53
CA LEU A 168 24.35 8.19 1.07
C LEU A 168 23.06 9.02 1.21
N GLU A 169 21.90 8.38 1.10
CA GLU A 169 20.56 8.96 1.13
C GLU A 169 20.26 9.99 0.02
N VAL A 170 21.10 10.05 -1.02
CA VAL A 170 20.91 10.96 -2.15
C VAL A 170 19.78 10.44 -3.04
N GLN A 171 18.84 11.33 -3.38
CA GLN A 171 17.68 11.01 -4.21
C GLN A 171 18.02 11.08 -5.70
N PHE A 172 17.73 10.00 -6.41
CA PHE A 172 17.81 9.91 -7.87
C PHE A 172 16.44 9.63 -8.46
N VAL A 173 16.09 10.34 -9.53
CA VAL A 173 14.91 10.01 -10.33
C VAL A 173 15.26 8.86 -11.24
N HIS A 174 14.54 7.75 -11.12
CA HIS A 174 14.68 6.57 -11.95
C HIS A 174 13.43 6.40 -12.81
N LEU A 175 13.66 6.09 -14.09
CA LEU A 175 12.62 5.71 -15.04
C LEU A 175 12.91 4.28 -15.50
N TYR A 176 11.97 3.38 -15.21
CA TYR A 176 12.01 1.99 -15.64
C TYR A 176 11.04 1.79 -16.79
N GLY A 177 11.50 1.24 -17.92
CA GLY A 177 10.60 0.82 -19.00
C GLY A 177 9.80 -0.42 -18.58
N ILE A 178 8.53 -0.48 -18.95
CA ILE A 178 7.66 -1.65 -18.75
C ILE A 178 7.09 -2.12 -20.08
N GLU A 179 7.13 -3.43 -20.29
CA GLU A 179 6.45 -4.09 -21.40
C GLU A 179 5.22 -4.79 -20.84
N LYS A 180 4.04 -4.23 -21.12
CA LYS A 180 2.77 -4.87 -20.78
C LYS A 180 2.48 -5.92 -21.85
N GLY A 181 2.44 -7.19 -21.47
CA GLY A 181 2.08 -8.28 -22.39
C GLY A 181 0.75 -7.95 -23.09
N GLY A 182 0.80 -7.72 -24.40
CA GLY A 182 -0.38 -7.37 -25.18
C GLY A 182 -1.41 -8.50 -25.20
N ARG A 183 -2.69 -8.13 -25.18
CA ARG A 183 -3.81 -9.04 -25.48
C ARG A 183 -3.55 -9.73 -26.83
N SER A 184 -3.24 -11.02 -26.79
CA SER A 184 -3.37 -11.90 -27.96
C SER A 184 -4.83 -12.28 -28.17
#